data_AF-A0A1V5YEA8-F1
#
_entry.id   AF-A0A1V5YEA8-F1
#
_cell.length_a   1.000
_cell.length_b   1.000
_cell.length_c   1.000
_cell.angle_alpha   90.00
_cell.angle_beta   90.00
_cell.angle_gamma   90.00
#
_symmetry.space_group_name_H-M   'P 1'
#
loop_
_entity.id
_entity.type
_entity.pdbx_description
1 polymer ?
#
loop_
_entity_poly.entity_id
_entity_poly.type
_entity_poly.pdbx_seq_one_letter_code
_entity_poly.pdbx_strand_id
1 'polypeptide(L)'
;MVELLKRMAPVLEKRLADSAYRSSNATLDINLLPDVARISIEEGRLTGVSWLPGPIKSECELRLSGHQFAQLVLGYRDYAALMDLSLEALVHPQVRELVGVLFPRLRALVNGTN
;
A
#
# COMPACT_ATOMS: atom_id res chain seq x y z
N MET A 1 -4.05 12.10 2.77
CA MET A 1 -3.75 10.70 2.40
C MET A 1 -4.89 9.73 2.77
N VAL A 2 -5.45 9.76 3.99
CA VAL A 2 -6.64 8.97 4.37
C VAL A 2 -7.76 9.03 3.34
N GLU A 3 -8.17 10.25 3.00
CA GLU A 3 -9.30 10.49 2.09
C GLU A 3 -9.02 9.95 0.68
N LEU A 4 -7.77 10.00 0.24
CA LEU A 4 -7.37 9.41 -1.04
C LEU A 4 -7.54 7.89 -1.01
N LEU A 5 -7.02 7.21 0.01
CA LEU A 5 -7.14 5.76 0.14
C LEU A 5 -8.60 5.31 0.24
N LYS A 6 -9.44 6.05 0.98
CA LYS A 6 -10.90 5.79 1.03
C LYS A 6 -11.55 5.91 -0.35
N ARG A 7 -11.20 6.94 -1.13
CA ARG A 7 -11.70 7.10 -2.50
C ARG A 7 -11.15 6.06 -3.47
N MET A 8 -9.96 5.54 -3.20
CA MET A 8 -9.36 4.44 -3.97
C MET A 8 -9.89 3.07 -3.58
N ALA A 9 -10.68 2.94 -2.51
CA ALA A 9 -11.19 1.66 -2.02
C ALA A 9 -11.80 0.79 -3.14
N PRO A 10 -12.68 1.29 -4.03
CA PRO A 10 -13.25 0.46 -5.10
C PRO A 10 -12.20 -0.13 -6.05
N VAL A 11 -11.11 0.60 -6.30
CA VAL A 11 -10.00 0.14 -7.15
C VAL A 11 -9.17 -0.92 -6.41
N LEU A 12 -8.91 -0.71 -5.12
CA LEU A 12 -8.16 -1.67 -4.29
C LEU A 12 -8.93 -2.98 -4.12
N GLU A 13 -10.23 -2.90 -3.84
CA GLU A 13 -11.13 -4.04 -3.71
C GLU A 13 -11.25 -4.81 -5.03
N LYS A 14 -11.35 -4.11 -6.16
CA LYS A 14 -11.30 -4.75 -7.47
C LYS A 14 -10.00 -5.53 -7.69
N ARG A 15 -8.85 -4.94 -7.32
CA ARG A 15 -7.55 -5.63 -7.42
C ARG A 15 -7.49 -6.87 -6.53
N LEU A 16 -8.05 -6.80 -5.32
CA LEU A 16 -8.16 -7.97 -4.43
C LEU A 16 -9.02 -9.06 -5.06
N ALA A 17 -10.21 -8.70 -5.56
CA ALA A 17 -11.14 -9.62 -6.20
C ALA A 17 -10.53 -10.33 -7.43
N ASP A 18 -9.72 -9.60 -8.21
CA ASP A 18 -9.03 -10.10 -9.40
C ASP A 18 -7.71 -10.86 -9.07
N SER A 19 -7.44 -11.17 -7.79
CA SER A 19 -6.21 -11.82 -7.31
C SER A 19 -6.45 -13.05 -6.42
N ALA A 20 -5.36 -13.67 -5.95
CA ALA A 20 -5.42 -14.72 -4.94
C ALA A 20 -5.98 -14.24 -3.57
N TYR A 21 -6.05 -12.92 -3.34
CA TYR A 21 -6.49 -12.29 -2.09
C TYR A 21 -7.98 -11.92 -2.05
N ARG A 22 -8.81 -12.43 -2.98
CA ARG A 22 -10.25 -12.11 -3.08
C ARG A 22 -11.08 -12.33 -1.80
N SER A 23 -10.57 -13.10 -0.84
CA SER A 23 -11.21 -13.38 0.44
C SER A 23 -10.26 -13.19 1.62
N SER A 24 -9.20 -12.38 1.45
CA SER A 24 -8.19 -12.18 2.49
C SER A 24 -8.74 -11.40 3.67
N ASN A 25 -8.34 -11.79 4.87
CA ASN A 25 -8.44 -10.98 6.07
C ASN A 25 -7.03 -10.54 6.45
N ALA A 26 -6.75 -9.24 6.37
CA ALA A 26 -5.41 -8.72 6.59
C ALA A 26 -5.47 -7.33 7.24
N THR A 27 -4.47 -7.03 8.05
CA THR A 27 -4.21 -5.67 8.52
C THR A 27 -2.80 -5.30 8.09
N LEU A 28 -2.65 -4.14 7.45
CA LEU A 28 -1.37 -3.58 7.06
C LEU A 28 -1.14 -2.30 7.87
N ASP A 29 -0.22 -2.37 8.83
CA ASP A 29 0.33 -1.21 9.51
C ASP A 29 1.55 -0.70 8.74
N ILE A 30 1.48 0.58 8.39
CA ILE A 30 2.45 1.27 7.55
C ILE A 30 3.01 2.40 8.39
N ASN A 31 4.26 2.26 8.84
CA ASN A 31 4.97 3.32 9.52
C ASN A 31 5.36 4.40 8.50
N LEU A 32 4.79 5.60 8.67
CA LEU A 32 4.97 6.77 7.80
C LEU A 32 5.78 7.92 8.42
N LEU A 33 6.28 7.76 9.65
CA LEU A 33 7.13 8.68 10.42
C LEU A 33 6.68 10.16 10.40
N PRO A 34 6.10 10.72 11.48
CA PRO A 34 5.88 10.11 12.80
C PRO A 34 4.60 9.26 12.90
N ASP A 35 3.78 9.22 11.86
CA ASP A 35 2.45 8.59 11.91
C ASP A 35 2.47 7.12 11.50
N VAL A 36 1.43 6.37 11.88
CA VAL A 36 1.16 5.03 11.37
C VAL A 36 -0.16 5.04 10.61
N ALA A 37 -0.14 4.63 9.34
CA ALA A 37 -1.35 4.36 8.58
C ALA A 37 -1.73 2.88 8.73
N ARG A 38 -2.99 2.61 9.04
CA ARG A 38 -3.54 1.26 9.11
C ARG A 38 -4.57 1.05 8.02
N ILE A 39 -4.43 -0.05 7.31
CA ILE A 39 -5.37 -0.53 6.28
C ILE A 39 -5.91 -1.87 6.76
N SER A 40 -7.22 -1.98 6.91
CA SER A 40 -7.90 -3.21 7.32
C SER A 40 -8.70 -3.78 6.17
N ILE A 41 -8.50 -5.07 5.91
CA ILE A 41 -9.14 -5.83 4.83
C ILE A 41 -9.87 -7.01 5.47
N GLU A 42 -11.14 -7.17 5.14
CA GLU A 42 -11.95 -8.32 5.54
C GLU A 42 -12.70 -8.86 4.32
N GLU A 43 -12.61 -10.16 4.09
CA GLU A 43 -13.19 -10.85 2.93
C GLU A 43 -12.87 -10.17 1.58
N GLY A 44 -11.64 -9.66 1.44
CA GLY A 44 -11.21 -8.95 0.23
C GLY A 44 -11.80 -7.52 0.07
N ARG A 45 -12.48 -7.00 1.09
CA ARG A 45 -13.01 -5.62 1.13
C ARG A 45 -12.22 -4.74 2.08
N LEU A 46 -12.11 -3.46 1.75
CA LEU A 46 -11.42 -2.50 2.60
C LEU A 46 -12.37 -2.00 3.70
N THR A 47 -12.23 -2.54 4.92
CA THR A 47 -13.11 -2.21 6.04
C THR A 47 -12.66 -0.96 6.81
N GLY A 48 -11.39 -0.58 6.70
CA GLY A 48 -10.87 0.57 7.44
C GLY A 48 -9.60 1.16 6.86
N VAL A 49 -9.53 2.49 6.90
CA VAL A 49 -8.29 3.26 6.75
C VAL A 49 -8.23 4.26 7.88
N SER A 50 -7.26 4.09 8.78
CA SER A 50 -7.05 5.00 9.92
C SER A 50 -5.61 5.48 9.97
N TRP A 51 -5.43 6.68 10.52
CA TRP A 51 -4.12 7.25 10.83
C TRP A 51 -4.03 7.33 12.35
N LEU A 52 -3.07 6.60 12.89
CA LEU A 52 -2.85 6.47 14.31
C LEU A 52 -1.68 7.37 14.68
N PRO A 53 -1.91 8.44 15.47
CA PRO A 53 -0.81 9.17 16.07
C PRO A 53 -0.15 8.28 17.13
N GLY A 54 1.17 8.12 17.08
CA GLY A 54 1.87 7.31 18.06
C GLY A 54 3.27 6.88 17.62
N PRO A 55 4.10 6.42 18.58
CA PRO A 55 5.47 6.03 18.27
C PRO A 55 5.50 4.90 17.24
N ILE A 56 6.57 4.92 16.44
CA ILE A 56 6.96 3.88 15.47
C ILE A 56 6.60 2.51 16.05
N LYS A 57 5.72 1.77 15.39
CA LYS A 57 5.57 0.36 15.72
C LYS A 57 6.87 -0.33 15.34
N SER A 58 7.54 -0.96 16.31
CA SER A 58 8.74 -1.75 16.06
C SER A 58 8.47 -2.84 15.01
N GLU A 59 7.26 -3.41 15.04
CA GLU A 59 6.75 -4.38 14.09
C GLU A 59 5.62 -3.77 13.25
N CYS A 60 5.91 -3.56 11.97
CA CYS A 60 4.97 -3.06 10.97
C CYS A 60 5.16 -3.83 9.67
N GLU A 61 4.09 -4.02 8.92
CA GLU A 61 4.13 -4.68 7.62
C GLU A 61 4.94 -3.85 6.61
N LEU A 62 4.85 -2.52 6.69
CA LEU A 62 5.63 -1.60 5.87
C LEU A 62 6.24 -0.46 6.69
N ARG A 63 7.45 -0.03 6.30
CA ARG A 63 8.09 1.21 6.76
C ARG A 63 8.47 2.02 5.53
N LEU A 64 7.92 3.22 5.40
CA LEU A 64 8.14 4.12 4.27
C LEU A 64 8.07 5.56 4.76
N SER A 65 8.75 6.51 4.13
CA SER A 65 8.42 7.93 4.32
C SER A 65 7.05 8.25 3.71
N GLY A 66 6.38 9.31 4.18
CA GLY A 66 5.12 9.76 3.58
C GLY A 66 5.22 10.02 2.07
N HIS A 67 6.39 10.47 1.58
CA HIS A 67 6.65 10.65 0.15
C HIS A 67 6.75 9.32 -0.61
N GLN A 68 7.49 8.35 -0.08
CA GLN A 68 7.61 7.02 -0.67
C GLN A 68 6.25 6.31 -0.72
N PHE A 69 5.45 6.46 0.34
CA PHE A 69 4.10 5.92 0.36
C PHE A 69 3.19 6.56 -0.69
N ALA A 70 3.29 7.87 -0.91
CA ALA A 70 2.56 8.52 -2.01
C ALA A 70 2.98 7.95 -3.38
N GLN A 71 4.27 7.71 -3.60
CA GLN A 71 4.76 7.09 -4.84
C GLN A 71 4.22 5.67 -5.04
N LEU A 72 4.14 4.88 -3.96
CA LEU A 72 3.55 3.54 -3.97
C LEU A 72 2.06 3.57 -4.32
N VAL A 73 1.29 4.37 -3.57
CA VAL A 73 -0.18 4.45 -3.72
C VAL A 73 -0.57 4.94 -5.12
N LEU A 74 0.15 5.92 -5.67
CA LEU A 74 -0.08 6.43 -7.01
C LEU A 74 0.47 5.52 -8.11
N GLY A 75 1.12 4.40 -7.74
CA GLY A 75 1.71 3.44 -8.67
C GLY A 75 2.90 3.98 -9.47
N TYR A 76 3.54 5.06 -8.99
CA TYR A 76 4.75 5.61 -9.62
C TYR A 76 5.94 4.67 -9.45
N ARG A 77 6.04 4.03 -8.28
CA ARG A 77 7.01 2.98 -7.96
C ARG A 77 6.31 1.82 -7.28
N ASP A 78 6.79 0.60 -7.53
CA ASP A 78 6.43 -0.56 -6.72
C ASP A 78 7.26 -0.60 -5.42
N TYR A 79 6.89 -1.50 -4.51
CA TYR A 79 7.59 -1.63 -3.23
C TYR A 79 9.06 -2.04 -3.39
N ALA A 80 9.40 -2.83 -4.41
CA ALA A 80 10.75 -3.31 -4.63
C ALA A 80 11.67 -2.14 -4.99
N ALA A 81 11.25 -1.30 -5.94
CA ALA A 81 11.97 -0.09 -6.32
C ALA A 81 12.12 0.89 -5.15
N LEU A 82 11.14 0.95 -4.23
CA LEU A 82 11.25 1.80 -3.03
C LEU A 82 12.27 1.27 -2.03
N MET A 83 12.32 -0.06 -1.83
CA MET A 83 13.31 -0.71 -0.96
C MET A 83 14.74 -0.57 -1.52
N ASP A 84 14.92 -0.63 -2.84
CA ASP A 84 16.23 -0.45 -3.47
C ASP A 84 16.78 0.97 -3.35
N LEU A 85 15.90 1.97 -3.25
CA LEU A 85 16.28 3.39 -3.18
C LEU A 85 16.55 3.89 -1.76
N SER A 86 16.22 3.12 -0.73
CA SER A 86 16.22 3.61 0.64
C SER A 86 16.38 2.48 1.64
N LEU A 87 17.45 2.53 2.44
CA LEU A 87 17.70 1.57 3.54
C LEU A 87 16.62 1.64 4.63
N GLU A 88 15.90 2.75 4.75
CA GLU A 88 14.80 2.91 5.70
C GLU A 88 13.48 2.29 5.19
N ALA A 89 13.39 2.01 3.89
CA ALA A 89 12.20 1.45 3.29
C ALA A 89 12.20 -0.07 3.50
N LEU A 90 11.12 -0.58 4.09
CA LEU A 90 10.98 -2.00 4.38
C LEU A 90 9.56 -2.46 4.08
N VAL A 91 9.44 -3.61 3.42
CA VAL A 91 8.18 -4.35 3.31
C VAL A 91 8.42 -5.78 3.77
N HIS A 92 7.66 -6.19 4.78
CA HIS A 92 7.80 -7.50 5.39
C HIS A 92 7.53 -8.59 4.34
N PRO A 93 8.38 -9.65 4.24
CA PRO A 93 8.25 -10.65 3.18
C PRO A 93 6.85 -11.25 3.03
N GLN A 94 6.15 -11.46 4.15
CA GLN A 94 4.82 -12.07 4.19
C GLN A 94 3.72 -11.25 3.51
N VAL A 95 3.90 -9.93 3.36
CA VAL A 95 2.89 -9.04 2.76
C VAL A 95 3.27 -8.53 1.39
N ARG A 96 4.46 -8.88 0.87
CA ARG A 96 4.97 -8.33 -0.41
C ARG A 96 4.03 -8.55 -1.58
N GLU A 97 3.49 -9.76 -1.71
CA GLU A 97 2.53 -10.08 -2.77
C GLU A 97 1.22 -9.29 -2.62
N LEU A 98 0.68 -9.21 -1.40
CA LEU A 98 -0.51 -8.40 -1.10
C LEU A 98 -0.28 -6.91 -1.43
N VAL A 99 0.88 -6.36 -1.04
CA VAL A 99 1.26 -4.98 -1.36
C VAL A 99 1.39 -4.78 -2.86
N GLY A 100 1.96 -5.74 -3.59
CA GLY A 100 2.06 -5.71 -5.05
C GLY A 100 0.69 -5.75 -5.75
N VAL A 101 -0.28 -6.48 -5.18
CA VAL A 101 -1.68 -6.50 -5.65
C VAL A 101 -2.37 -5.17 -5.38
N LEU A 102 -2.25 -4.63 -4.17
CA LEU A 102 -2.92 -3.39 -3.78
C LEU A 102 -2.35 -2.17 -4.50
N PHE A 103 -1.03 -2.09 -4.62
CA PHE A 103 -0.31 -0.92 -5.13
C PHE A 103 0.67 -1.32 -6.25
N PRO A 104 0.16 -1.85 -7.38
CA PRO A 104 1.01 -2.21 -8.50
C PRO A 104 1.61 -0.95 -9.12
N ARG A 105 2.80 -1.09 -9.70
CA ARG A 105 3.36 -0.05 -10.56
C ARG A 105 2.44 0.14 -11.77
N LEU A 106 1.94 1.35 -11.94
CA LEU A 106 1.13 1.72 -13.10
C LEU A 106 2.06 2.01 -14.28
N ARG A 107 1.73 1.44 -15.44
CA ARG A 107 2.40 1.81 -16.68
C ARG A 107 1.98 3.23 -17.04
N ALA A 108 2.93 4.08 -17.37
CA ALA A 108 2.62 5.34 -18.01
C ALA A 108 1.89 5.04 -19.31
N LEU A 109 0.66 5.54 -19.44
CA LEU A 109 -0.04 5.59 -20.72
C LEU A 109 0.72 6.59 -21.60
N VAL A 110 1.74 6.09 -22.31
CA VAL A 110 2.26 6.79 -23.48
C VAL A 110 1.24 6.50 -24.58
N ASN A 111 0.29 7.42 -24.78
CA ASN A 111 -0.55 7.41 -25.97
C ASN A 111 0.35 7.75 -27.17
N GLY A 112 1.10 6.77 -27.65
CA GLY A 112 1.76 6.82 -28.94
C GLY A 112 0.72 6.64 -30.03
N THR A 113 0.09 7.73 -30.44
CA THR A 113 -0.54 7.79 -31.77
C THR A 113 0.60 7.78 -32.79
N ASN A 114 0.79 6.65 -33.47
CA ASN A 114 1.35 6.60 -34.82
C ASN A 114 0.21 6.19 -35.76
#